data_AF-X1DBG0-F1
#
_entry.id   AF-X1DBG0-F1
#
_cell.length_a   1.000
_cell.length_b   1.000
_cell.length_c   1.000
_cell.angle_alpha   90.00
_cell.angle_beta   90.00
_cell.angle_gamma   90.00
#
_symmetry.space_group_name_H-M   'P 1'
#
loop_
_entity.id
_entity.type
_entity.pdbx_description
1 polymer ?
#
loop_
_entity_poly.entity_id
_entity_poly.type
_entity_poly.pdbx_seq_one_letter_code
_entity_poly.pdbx_strand_id
1 'polypeptide(L)'
;MCEKAIRFALDARDLYSLVVLEHNYGWLFNFKGDGKNAVEHLQNGIKYSEEAQMPVLLGLLNSGLAWGYYLLEEPEAAREQAEKAIKIHSDTGIPFLLSVAYSLLGTLHLDSGDLEEAHRCVDEALRLSQNNNEKYAEGVSRMLQGRILGKAAKSRFPTAEEYILQGIAILDELKLKPWSNVGYLYLGELYADMGQTEKPW
;
A
#
# COMPACT_ATOMS: atom_id res chain seq x y z
N MET A 1 20.67 9.06 12.09
CA MET A 1 20.02 8.65 13.35
C MET A 1 19.55 7.20 13.26
N CYS A 2 19.03 6.79 12.09
CA CYS A 2 18.48 5.47 11.79
C CYS A 2 19.47 4.29 11.86
N GLU A 3 20.61 4.39 11.19
CA GLU A 3 21.67 3.36 11.25
C GLU A 3 22.20 3.14 12.67
N LYS A 4 22.16 4.18 13.52
CA LYS A 4 22.58 4.07 14.93
C LYS A 4 21.62 3.22 15.75
N ALA A 5 20.31 3.29 15.47
CA ALA A 5 19.30 2.47 16.15
C ALA A 5 19.43 0.99 15.75
N ILE A 6 19.57 0.71 14.45
CA ILE A 6 19.82 -0.66 13.96
C ILE A 6 21.12 -1.20 14.54
N ARG A 7 22.21 -0.41 14.50
CA ARG A 7 23.50 -0.82 15.05
C ARG A 7 23.44 -1.12 16.55
N PHE A 8 22.74 -0.29 17.32
CA PHE A 8 22.54 -0.54 18.75
C PHE A 8 21.74 -1.83 19.00
N ALA A 9 20.66 -2.06 18.25
CA ALA A 9 19.86 -3.27 18.38
C ALA A 9 20.63 -4.53 17.94
N LEU A 10 21.50 -4.42 16.91
CA LEU A 10 22.44 -5.46 16.50
C LEU A 10 23.43 -5.79 17.62
N ASP A 11 24.05 -4.76 18.22
CA ASP A 11 25.01 -4.93 19.33
C ASP A 11 24.33 -5.58 20.55
N ALA A 12 23.07 -5.26 20.80
CA ALA A 12 22.25 -5.85 21.87
C ALA A 12 21.65 -7.23 21.52
N ARG A 13 21.74 -7.69 20.26
CA ARG A 13 21.07 -8.88 19.72
C ARG A 13 19.56 -8.90 19.98
N ASP A 14 18.92 -7.74 19.97
CA ASP A 14 17.47 -7.62 20.12
C ASP A 14 16.80 -7.79 18.76
N LEU A 15 16.53 -9.05 18.39
CA LEU A 15 15.90 -9.40 17.12
C LEU A 15 14.52 -8.77 16.96
N TYR A 16 13.74 -8.62 18.04
CA TYR A 16 12.42 -7.99 17.96
C TYR A 16 12.54 -6.52 17.55
N SER A 17 13.42 -5.77 18.22
CA SER A 17 13.67 -4.37 17.86
C SER A 17 14.20 -4.24 16.43
N LEU A 18 15.03 -5.17 15.97
CA LEU A 18 15.50 -5.20 14.59
C LEU A 18 14.35 -5.38 13.60
N VAL A 19 13.45 -6.35 13.81
CA VAL A 19 12.28 -6.53 12.93
C VAL A 19 11.44 -5.26 12.84
N VAL A 20 11.14 -4.64 13.99
CA VAL A 20 10.31 -3.43 14.04
C VAL A 20 11.00 -2.24 13.34
N LEU A 21 12.31 -2.07 13.54
CA LEU A 21 13.08 -1.01 12.89
C LEU A 21 13.11 -1.21 11.38
N GLU A 22 13.45 -2.41 10.92
CA GLU A 22 13.48 -2.77 9.49
C GLU A 22 12.11 -2.58 8.84
N HIS A 23 11.03 -3.03 9.50
CA HIS A 23 9.66 -2.80 9.05
C HIS A 23 9.36 -1.29 8.89
N ASN A 24 9.67 -0.48 9.90
CA ASN A 24 9.37 0.95 9.88
C ASN A 24 10.19 1.69 8.82
N TYR A 25 11.45 1.30 8.59
CA TYR A 25 12.25 1.87 7.52
C TYR A 25 11.75 1.46 6.14
N GLY A 26 11.39 0.19 5.97
CA GLY A 26 10.73 -0.30 4.78
C GLY A 26 9.54 0.56 4.36
N TRP A 27 8.63 0.81 5.32
CA TRP A 27 7.48 1.67 5.11
C TRP A 27 7.83 3.13 4.85
N LEU A 28 8.82 3.68 5.55
CA LEU A 28 9.30 5.02 5.30
C LEU A 28 9.81 5.19 3.86
N PHE A 29 10.52 4.20 3.33
CA PHE A 29 11.01 4.23 1.95
C PHE A 29 9.87 4.03 0.94
N ASN A 30 8.91 3.14 1.22
CA ASN A 30 7.67 3.05 0.42
C ASN A 30 6.94 4.40 0.34
N PHE A 31 6.79 5.11 1.46
CA PHE A 31 6.16 6.44 1.47
C PHE A 31 6.94 7.50 0.68
N LYS A 32 8.24 7.30 0.48
CA LYS A 32 9.09 8.16 -0.35
C LYS A 32 9.11 7.75 -1.82
N GLY A 33 8.48 6.64 -2.19
CA GLY A 33 8.55 6.05 -3.53
C GLY A 33 9.90 5.37 -3.82
N ASP A 34 10.68 5.05 -2.79
CA ASP A 34 11.99 4.40 -2.92
C ASP A 34 11.84 2.88 -2.74
N GLY A 35 11.38 2.21 -3.80
CA GLY A 35 11.14 0.76 -3.77
C GLY A 35 12.39 -0.05 -3.45
N LYS A 36 13.57 0.40 -3.90
CA LYS A 36 14.83 -0.31 -3.70
C LYS A 36 15.19 -0.42 -2.21
N ASN A 37 15.25 0.72 -1.52
CA ASN A 37 15.57 0.71 -0.09
C ASN A 37 14.43 0.09 0.73
N ALA A 38 13.17 0.23 0.29
CA ALA A 38 12.04 -0.43 0.93
C ALA A 38 12.22 -1.96 0.93
N VAL A 39 12.48 -2.55 -0.25
CA VAL A 39 12.72 -3.98 -0.41
C VAL A 39 13.89 -4.46 0.45
N GLU A 40 15.01 -3.74 0.45
CA GLU A 40 16.19 -4.09 1.24
C GLU A 40 15.88 -4.20 2.74
N HIS A 41 15.26 -3.16 3.31
CA HIS A 41 14.88 -3.15 4.72
C HIS A 41 13.86 -4.24 5.06
N LEU A 42 12.83 -4.42 4.24
CA LEU A 42 11.78 -5.40 4.51
C LEU A 42 12.28 -6.84 4.42
N GLN A 43 13.19 -7.13 3.48
CA GLN A 43 13.86 -8.43 3.42
C GLN A 43 14.74 -8.69 4.64
N ASN A 44 15.44 -7.68 5.17
CA ASN A 44 16.20 -7.82 6.41
C ASN A 44 15.27 -8.07 7.60
N GLY A 45 14.14 -7.35 7.67
CA GLY A 45 13.10 -7.61 8.67
C GLY A 45 12.57 -9.04 8.63
N ILE A 46 12.36 -9.61 7.43
CA ILE A 46 11.95 -11.01 7.26
C ILE A 46 13.00 -11.95 7.83
N LYS A 47 14.27 -11.77 7.50
CA LYS A 47 15.37 -12.61 8.01
C LYS A 47 15.41 -12.60 9.54
N TYR A 48 15.32 -11.43 10.17
CA TYR A 48 15.31 -11.34 11.63
C TYR A 48 14.04 -11.94 12.25
N SER A 49 12.89 -11.79 11.57
CA SER A 49 11.62 -12.36 12.02
C SER A 49 11.64 -13.89 11.99
N GLU A 50 12.28 -14.48 10.97
CA GLU A 50 12.50 -15.92 10.86
C GLU A 50 13.47 -16.42 11.93
N GLU A 51 14.58 -15.72 12.15
CA GLU A 51 15.56 -16.04 13.21
C GLU A 51 14.93 -15.97 14.61
N ALA A 52 14.09 -14.97 14.85
CA ALA A 52 13.36 -14.79 16.10
C ALA A 52 12.15 -15.74 16.26
N GLN A 53 11.82 -16.54 15.23
CA GLN A 53 10.63 -17.40 15.19
C GLN A 53 9.32 -16.62 15.46
N MET A 54 9.18 -15.45 14.83
CA MET A 54 8.04 -14.55 14.97
C MET A 54 7.20 -14.50 13.69
N PRO A 55 6.49 -15.58 13.31
CA PRO A 55 5.79 -15.65 12.02
C PRO A 55 4.69 -14.60 11.85
N VAL A 56 4.16 -14.08 12.96
CA VAL A 56 3.15 -13.02 12.94
C VAL A 56 3.63 -11.74 12.27
N LEU A 57 4.90 -11.38 12.43
CA LEU A 57 5.46 -10.15 11.85
C LEU A 57 5.71 -10.29 10.35
N LEU A 58 5.78 -11.54 9.84
CA LEU A 58 5.95 -11.79 8.41
C LEU A 58 4.79 -11.22 7.60
N GLY A 59 3.54 -11.26 8.09
CA GLY A 59 2.40 -10.68 7.36
C GLY A 59 2.64 -9.19 7.06
N LEU A 60 3.02 -8.44 8.10
CA LEU A 60 3.29 -7.00 8.01
C LEU A 60 4.44 -6.67 7.06
N LEU A 61 5.52 -7.45 7.15
CA LEU A 61 6.70 -7.29 6.30
C LEU A 61 6.39 -7.61 4.84
N ASN A 62 5.64 -8.68 4.57
CA ASN A 62 5.27 -9.07 3.21
C ASN A 62 4.31 -8.06 2.58
N SER A 63 3.37 -7.48 3.35
CA SER A 63 2.51 -6.38 2.86
C SER A 63 3.32 -5.16 2.41
N GLY A 64 4.34 -4.76 3.18
CA GLY A 64 5.25 -3.70 2.79
C GLY A 64 6.11 -4.09 1.58
N LEU A 65 6.57 -5.34 1.54
CA LEU A 65 7.52 -5.81 0.52
C LEU A 65 6.86 -5.87 -0.85
N ALA A 66 5.58 -6.25 -0.85
CA ALA A 66 4.74 -6.25 -2.01
C ALA A 66 4.65 -4.84 -2.66
N TRP A 67 4.47 -3.78 -1.85
CA TRP A 67 4.53 -2.40 -2.34
C TRP A 67 5.92 -2.01 -2.83
N GLY A 68 6.97 -2.45 -2.14
CA GLY A 68 8.35 -2.21 -2.57
C GLY A 68 8.62 -2.77 -3.97
N TYR A 69 8.21 -4.01 -4.24
CA TYR A 69 8.34 -4.62 -5.57
C TYR A 69 7.46 -3.94 -6.62
N TYR A 70 6.26 -3.50 -6.27
CA TYR A 70 5.42 -2.72 -7.18
C TYR A 70 6.11 -1.41 -7.61
N LEU A 71 6.74 -0.70 -6.67
CA LEU A 71 7.53 0.51 -6.97
C LEU A 71 8.79 0.23 -7.80
N LEU A 72 9.27 -1.01 -7.82
CA LEU A 72 10.37 -1.48 -8.68
C LEU A 72 9.88 -1.98 -10.06
N GLU A 73 8.58 -1.85 -10.36
CA GLU A 73 7.98 -2.37 -11.58
C GLU A 73 8.11 -3.89 -11.73
N GLU A 74 8.08 -4.61 -10.60
CA GLU A 74 8.11 -6.09 -10.52
C GLU A 74 6.74 -6.64 -10.07
N PRO A 75 5.72 -6.64 -10.94
CA PRO A 75 4.33 -6.93 -10.55
C PRO A 75 4.11 -8.38 -10.08
N GLU A 76 4.84 -9.35 -10.63
CA GLU A 76 4.71 -10.76 -10.20
C GLU A 76 5.29 -10.97 -8.81
N ALA A 77 6.45 -10.36 -8.50
CA ALA A 77 7.02 -10.39 -7.16
C ALA A 77 6.11 -9.67 -6.16
N ALA A 78 5.54 -8.52 -6.56
CA ALA A 78 4.55 -7.80 -5.76
C ALA A 78 3.33 -8.67 -5.45
N ARG A 79 2.77 -9.36 -6.46
CA ARG A 79 1.63 -10.28 -6.29
C ARG A 79 1.96 -11.39 -5.32
N GLU A 80 3.09 -12.08 -5.49
CA GLU A 80 3.50 -13.19 -4.63
C GLU A 80 3.58 -12.76 -3.17
N GLN A 81 4.21 -11.60 -2.90
CA GLN A 81 4.33 -11.12 -1.51
C GLN A 81 2.98 -10.66 -0.93
N ALA A 82 2.10 -10.07 -1.73
CA ALA A 82 0.76 -9.70 -1.28
C ALA A 82 -0.09 -10.94 -0.92
N GLU A 83 -0.09 -11.96 -1.76
CA GLU A 83 -0.79 -13.23 -1.51
C GLU A 83 -0.23 -13.95 -0.28
N LYS A 84 1.10 -13.94 -0.11
CA LYS A 84 1.76 -14.48 1.07
C LYS A 84 1.36 -13.72 2.34
N ALA A 85 1.30 -12.39 2.30
CA ALA A 85 0.83 -11.58 3.41
C ALA A 85 -0.61 -11.93 3.80
N ILE A 86 -1.52 -12.02 2.82
CA ILE A 86 -2.93 -12.38 3.04
C ILE A 86 -3.05 -13.75 3.70
N LYS A 87 -2.28 -14.74 3.23
CA LYS A 87 -2.27 -16.08 3.82
C LYS A 87 -1.83 -16.05 5.27
N ILE A 88 -0.73 -15.35 5.58
CA ILE A 88 -0.22 -15.24 6.95
C ILE A 88 -1.22 -14.52 7.87
N HIS A 89 -1.82 -13.43 7.41
CA HIS A 89 -2.85 -12.71 8.18
C HIS A 89 -4.08 -13.58 8.44
N SER A 90 -4.48 -14.41 7.47
CA SER A 90 -5.59 -15.36 7.62
C SER A 90 -5.26 -16.46 8.63
N ASP A 91 -4.04 -17.02 8.58
CA ASP A 91 -3.59 -18.08 9.48
C ASP A 91 -3.40 -17.58 10.93
N THR A 92 -3.00 -16.32 11.10
CA THR A 92 -2.73 -15.71 12.42
C THR A 92 -3.92 -14.99 13.04
N GLY A 93 -4.93 -14.64 12.24
CA GLY A 93 -6.09 -13.86 12.68
C GLY A 93 -5.77 -12.40 13.04
N ILE A 94 -4.62 -11.88 12.60
CA ILE A 94 -4.18 -10.50 12.88
C ILE A 94 -4.31 -9.69 11.59
N PRO A 95 -5.36 -8.87 11.43
CA PRO A 95 -5.67 -8.21 10.16
C PRO A 95 -4.90 -6.89 9.95
N PHE A 96 -3.98 -6.52 10.84
CA PHE A 96 -3.24 -5.26 10.74
C PHE A 96 -2.38 -5.23 9.47
N LEU A 97 -2.50 -4.16 8.67
CA LEU A 97 -1.91 -4.01 7.33
C LEU A 97 -2.33 -5.09 6.31
N LEU A 98 -3.41 -5.85 6.57
CA LEU A 98 -4.01 -6.71 5.55
C LEU A 98 -4.66 -5.88 4.44
N SER A 99 -5.21 -4.71 4.78
CA SER A 99 -5.79 -3.75 3.83
C SER A 99 -4.78 -3.34 2.74
N VAL A 100 -3.51 -3.24 3.11
CA VAL A 100 -2.40 -2.87 2.23
C VAL A 100 -2.14 -3.94 1.16
N ALA A 101 -2.17 -5.22 1.54
CA ALA A 101 -1.99 -6.31 0.59
C ALA A 101 -3.16 -6.36 -0.40
N TYR A 102 -4.39 -6.15 0.08
CA TYR A 102 -5.56 -6.07 -0.78
C TYR A 102 -5.55 -4.84 -1.71
N SER A 103 -5.13 -3.66 -1.23
CA SER A 103 -5.05 -2.47 -2.09
C SER A 103 -4.01 -2.62 -3.19
N LEU A 104 -2.91 -3.32 -2.91
CA LEU A 104 -1.91 -3.67 -3.91
C LEU A 104 -2.45 -4.67 -4.94
N LEU A 105 -3.08 -5.77 -4.52
CA LEU A 105 -3.72 -6.69 -5.46
C LEU A 105 -4.76 -5.96 -6.32
N GLY A 106 -5.54 -5.06 -5.72
CA GLY A 106 -6.48 -4.20 -6.43
C GLY A 106 -5.81 -3.34 -7.51
N THR A 107 -4.66 -2.74 -7.19
CA THR A 107 -3.84 -2.00 -8.15
C THR A 107 -3.36 -2.90 -9.30
N LEU A 108 -2.82 -4.08 -8.99
CA LEU A 108 -2.34 -5.03 -10.00
C LEU A 108 -3.46 -5.52 -10.93
N HIS A 109 -4.64 -5.82 -10.38
CA HIS A 109 -5.81 -6.20 -11.18
C HIS A 109 -6.27 -5.05 -12.08
N LEU A 110 -6.31 -3.82 -11.54
CA LEU A 110 -6.64 -2.62 -12.31
C LEU A 110 -5.69 -2.40 -13.48
N ASP A 111 -4.38 -2.54 -13.25
CA ASP A 111 -3.36 -2.39 -14.30
C ASP A 111 -3.43 -3.49 -15.36
N SER A 112 -3.87 -4.69 -14.99
CA SER A 112 -4.16 -5.78 -15.92
C SER A 112 -5.51 -5.65 -16.66
N GLY A 113 -6.34 -4.66 -16.30
CA GLY A 113 -7.67 -4.43 -16.88
C GLY A 113 -8.79 -5.28 -16.27
N ASP A 114 -8.51 -6.08 -15.24
CA ASP A 114 -9.50 -6.87 -14.51
C ASP A 114 -10.23 -5.99 -13.49
N LEU A 115 -11.21 -5.23 -13.97
CA LEU A 115 -11.95 -4.26 -13.15
C LEU A 115 -12.81 -4.94 -12.06
N GLU A 116 -13.26 -6.17 -12.28
CA GLU A 116 -14.09 -6.90 -11.32
C GLU A 116 -13.27 -7.30 -10.10
N GLU A 117 -12.12 -7.94 -10.32
CA GLU A 117 -11.21 -8.30 -9.24
C GLU A 117 -10.57 -7.08 -8.58
N ALA A 118 -10.25 -6.04 -9.36
CA ALA A 118 -9.79 -4.77 -8.80
C ALA A 118 -10.79 -4.19 -7.80
N HIS A 119 -12.08 -4.14 -8.17
CA HIS A 119 -13.14 -3.66 -7.30
C HIS A 119 -13.27 -4.50 -6.04
N ARG A 120 -13.26 -5.84 -6.17
CA ARG A 120 -13.35 -6.77 -5.03
C ARG A 120 -12.21 -6.57 -4.04
N CYS A 121 -10.98 -6.49 -4.52
CA CYS A 121 -9.81 -6.28 -3.67
C CYS A 121 -9.83 -4.91 -2.99
N VAL A 122 -10.16 -3.85 -3.71
CA VAL A 122 -10.16 -2.49 -3.14
C VAL A 122 -11.29 -2.30 -2.12
N ASP A 123 -12.46 -2.90 -2.34
CA ASP A 123 -13.55 -2.87 -1.34
C ASP A 123 -13.14 -3.53 -0.03
N GLU A 124 -12.47 -4.68 -0.12
CA GLU A 124 -11.97 -5.38 1.06
C GLU A 124 -10.86 -4.56 1.76
N ALA A 125 -9.97 -3.92 0.99
CA ALA A 125 -8.97 -3.01 1.53
C ALA A 125 -9.60 -1.82 2.29
N LEU A 126 -10.64 -1.21 1.72
CA LEU A 126 -11.35 -0.11 2.37
C LEU A 126 -12.05 -0.56 3.65
N ARG A 127 -12.76 -1.69 3.60
CA ARG A 127 -13.45 -2.27 4.77
C ARG A 127 -12.48 -2.55 5.91
N LEU A 128 -11.34 -3.19 5.60
CA LEU A 128 -10.32 -3.52 6.59
C LEU A 128 -9.65 -2.27 7.16
N SER A 129 -9.27 -1.32 6.30
CA SER A 129 -8.61 -0.09 6.75
C SER A 129 -9.50 0.76 7.65
N GLN A 130 -10.81 0.84 7.36
CA GLN A 130 -11.77 1.51 8.24
C GLN A 130 -11.92 0.78 9.58
N ASN A 131 -12.06 -0.55 9.56
CA ASN A 131 -12.19 -1.34 10.79
C ASN A 131 -10.95 -1.26 11.69
N ASN A 132 -9.76 -1.18 11.09
CA ASN A 132 -8.49 -1.14 11.80
C ASN A 132 -7.99 0.29 12.07
N ASN A 133 -8.71 1.34 11.64
CA ASN A 133 -8.28 2.74 11.68
C ASN A 133 -6.95 3.02 10.94
N GLU A 134 -6.71 2.33 9.83
CA GLU A 134 -5.50 2.47 9.00
C GLU A 134 -5.67 3.59 7.98
N LYS A 135 -5.59 4.85 8.43
CA LYS A 135 -5.91 6.05 7.61
C LYS A 135 -5.15 6.13 6.29
N TYR A 136 -3.89 5.71 6.25
CA TYR A 136 -3.12 5.66 5.00
C TYR A 136 -3.77 4.73 3.97
N ALA A 137 -4.05 3.48 4.37
CA ALA A 137 -4.68 2.49 3.49
C ALA A 137 -6.12 2.90 3.13
N GLU A 138 -6.82 3.59 4.03
CA GLU A 138 -8.15 4.17 3.78
C GLU A 138 -8.11 5.22 2.66
N GLY A 139 -7.11 6.10 2.68
CA GLY A 139 -6.90 7.11 1.65
C GLY A 139 -6.56 6.49 0.29
N VAL A 140 -5.61 5.55 0.27
CA VAL A 140 -5.22 4.82 -0.95
C VAL A 140 -6.39 4.05 -1.55
N SER A 141 -7.16 3.32 -0.72
CA SER A 141 -8.29 2.52 -1.18
C SER A 141 -9.38 3.39 -1.81
N ARG A 142 -9.68 4.56 -1.25
CA ARG A 142 -10.65 5.51 -1.84
C ARG A 142 -10.19 6.03 -3.20
N MET A 143 -8.92 6.40 -3.35
CA MET A 143 -8.39 6.84 -4.64
C MET A 143 -8.51 5.73 -5.70
N LEU A 144 -8.20 4.48 -5.32
CA LEU A 144 -8.34 3.33 -6.21
C LEU A 144 -9.81 3.04 -6.56
N GLN A 145 -10.74 3.13 -5.62
CA GLN A 145 -12.18 2.98 -5.91
C GLN A 145 -12.64 4.01 -6.93
N GLY A 146 -12.28 5.27 -6.74
CA GLY A 146 -12.65 6.33 -7.68
C GLY A 146 -12.06 6.09 -9.07
N ARG A 147 -10.78 5.68 -9.15
CA ARG A 147 -10.15 5.31 -10.43
C ARG A 147 -10.85 4.14 -11.13
N ILE A 148 -11.22 3.09 -10.39
CA ILE A 148 -11.98 1.94 -10.92
C ILE A 148 -13.34 2.38 -11.44
N LEU A 149 -14.08 3.19 -10.67
CA LEU A 149 -15.41 3.69 -11.06
C LEU A 149 -15.35 4.56 -12.32
N GLY A 150 -14.33 5.40 -12.43
CA GLY A 150 -14.07 6.22 -13.60
C GLY A 150 -13.86 5.41 -14.87
N LYS A 151 -13.06 4.33 -14.78
CA LYS A 151 -12.83 3.40 -15.90
C LYS A 151 -14.05 2.56 -16.25
N ALA A 152 -14.88 2.21 -15.27
CA ALA A 152 -16.04 1.35 -15.48
C ALA A 152 -17.15 2.03 -16.29
N ALA A 153 -17.47 3.30 -16.01
CA ALA A 153 -18.51 4.03 -16.75
C ALA A 153 -18.42 5.55 -16.59
N LYS A 154 -18.53 6.28 -17.71
CA LYS A 154 -18.57 7.76 -17.72
C LYS A 154 -19.71 8.35 -16.88
N SER A 155 -20.83 7.64 -16.72
CA SER A 155 -21.95 8.08 -15.88
C SER A 155 -21.62 8.11 -14.38
N ARG A 156 -20.56 7.40 -13.96
CA ARG A 156 -20.10 7.36 -12.56
C ARG A 156 -19.06 8.42 -12.23
N PHE A 157 -18.78 9.32 -13.17
CA PHE A 157 -17.74 10.33 -13.05
C PHE A 157 -17.82 11.17 -11.77
N PRO A 158 -18.98 11.77 -11.38
CA PRO A 158 -19.04 12.58 -10.17
C PRO A 158 -18.69 11.79 -8.91
N THR A 159 -19.11 10.53 -8.85
CA THR A 159 -18.80 9.63 -7.74
C THR A 159 -17.33 9.21 -7.75
N ALA A 160 -16.75 8.97 -8.93
CA ALA A 160 -15.33 8.67 -9.07
C ALA A 160 -14.45 9.83 -8.58
N GLU A 161 -14.78 11.05 -9.00
CA GLU A 161 -14.10 12.28 -8.57
C GLU A 161 -14.19 12.47 -7.05
N GLU A 162 -15.38 12.30 -6.47
CA GLU A 162 -15.60 12.39 -5.03
C GLU A 162 -14.71 11.43 -4.25
N TYR A 163 -14.65 10.15 -4.64
CA TYR A 163 -13.80 9.17 -3.96
C TYR A 163 -12.31 9.51 -4.05
N ILE A 164 -11.84 9.98 -5.21
CA ILE A 164 -10.44 10.37 -5.35
C ILE A 164 -10.13 11.58 -4.45
N LEU A 165 -10.99 12.60 -4.43
CA LEU A 165 -10.82 13.78 -3.58
C LEU A 165 -10.83 13.44 -2.09
N GLN A 166 -11.70 12.53 -1.64
CA GLN A 166 -11.70 12.05 -0.26
C GLN A 166 -10.39 11.33 0.09
N GLY A 167 -9.86 10.53 -0.83
CA GLY A 167 -8.57 9.85 -0.64
C GLY A 167 -7.40 10.83 -0.54
N ILE A 168 -7.35 11.83 -1.43
CA ILE A 168 -6.35 12.91 -1.41
C ILE A 168 -6.40 13.66 -0.07
N ALA A 169 -7.59 14.06 0.38
CA ALA A 169 -7.75 14.82 1.63
C ALA A 169 -7.14 14.07 2.83
N ILE A 170 -7.39 12.76 2.94
CA ILE A 170 -6.81 11.93 4.01
C ILE A 170 -5.29 11.88 3.91
N LEU A 171 -4.74 11.71 2.71
CA LEU A 171 -3.29 11.60 2.51
C LEU A 171 -2.57 12.94 2.74
N ASP A 172 -3.23 14.06 2.43
CA ASP A 172 -2.75 15.41 2.75
C ASP A 172 -2.73 15.68 4.24
N GLU A 173 -3.78 15.26 4.98
CA GLU A 173 -3.79 15.33 6.45
C GLU A 173 -2.63 14.55 7.07
N LEU A 174 -2.27 13.39 6.48
CA LEU A 174 -1.12 12.58 6.86
C LEU A 174 0.23 13.14 6.34
N LYS A 175 0.22 14.21 5.55
CA LYS A 175 1.39 14.83 4.91
C LYS A 175 2.15 13.88 3.97
N LEU A 176 1.44 12.90 3.39
CA LEU A 176 2.00 11.91 2.47
C LEU A 176 1.92 12.42 1.02
N LYS A 177 2.64 13.53 0.75
CA LYS A 177 2.61 14.22 -0.56
C LYS A 177 2.81 13.31 -1.79
N PRO A 178 3.73 12.33 -1.79
CA PRO A 178 3.88 11.43 -2.94
C PRO A 178 2.58 10.70 -3.28
N TRP A 179 1.80 10.30 -2.27
CA TRP A 179 0.54 9.60 -2.45
C TRP A 179 -0.61 10.54 -2.81
N SER A 180 -0.68 11.73 -2.23
CA SER A 180 -1.63 12.76 -2.67
C SER A 180 -1.44 13.10 -4.16
N ASN A 181 -0.18 13.18 -4.62
CA ASN A 181 0.16 13.42 -6.02
C ASN A 181 -0.34 12.28 -6.94
N VAL A 182 -0.28 11.03 -6.50
CA VAL A 182 -0.89 9.90 -7.24
C VAL A 182 -2.41 10.09 -7.36
N GLY A 183 -3.08 10.58 -6.32
CA GLY A 183 -4.49 10.94 -6.39
C GLY A 183 -4.77 12.03 -7.43
N TYR A 184 -3.97 13.10 -7.45
CA TYR A 184 -4.09 14.15 -8.47
C TYR A 184 -3.83 13.63 -9.88
N LEU A 185 -2.92 12.67 -10.06
CA LEU A 185 -2.73 11.98 -11.34
C LEU A 185 -4.01 11.24 -11.76
N TYR A 186 -4.65 10.51 -10.83
CA TYR A 186 -5.90 9.80 -11.11
C TYR A 186 -7.05 10.75 -11.45
N LEU A 187 -7.12 11.92 -10.82
CA LEU A 187 -8.06 12.97 -11.23
C LEU A 187 -7.76 13.46 -12.65
N GLY A 188 -6.48 13.70 -12.98
CA GLY A 188 -6.06 14.09 -14.33
C GLY A 188 -6.47 13.07 -15.39
N GLU A 189 -6.22 11.77 -15.13
CA GLU A 189 -6.69 10.66 -15.98
C GLU A 189 -8.22 10.71 -16.15
N LEU A 190 -8.95 10.85 -15.04
CA LEU A 190 -10.40 10.88 -15.02
C LEU A 190 -10.98 12.04 -15.86
N TYR A 191 -10.45 13.26 -15.74
CA TYR A 191 -10.88 14.41 -16.53
C TYR A 191 -10.52 14.28 -18.02
N ALA A 192 -9.33 13.74 -18.33
CA ALA A 192 -8.90 13.49 -19.70
C ALA A 192 -9.84 12.53 -20.43
N ASP A 193 -10.29 11.45 -19.77
CA ASP A 193 -11.23 10.47 -20.32
C ASP A 193 -12.63 11.06 -20.62
N MET A 194 -12.98 12.16 -19.96
CA MET A 194 -14.21 12.92 -20.19
C MET A 194 -14.09 14.01 -21.25
N GLY A 195 -12.89 14.25 -21.80
CA GLY A 195 -12.64 15.36 -22.72
C GLY A 195 -12.73 16.73 -22.05
N GLN A 196 -12.68 16.79 -20.71
CA GLN A 196 -12.65 18.04 -19.96
C GLN A 196 -11.20 18.48 -19.76
N THR A 197 -10.64 19.15 -20.75
CA THR A 197 -9.25 19.66 -20.70
C THR A 197 -9.12 20.97 -19.92
N GLU A 198 -10.22 21.56 -19.42
CA GLU A 198 -10.27 22.93 -18.87
C GLU A 198 -10.46 23.04 -17.35
N LYS A 199 -10.23 21.99 -16.57
CA LYS A 199 -9.92 22.18 -15.14
C LYS A 199 -8.59 21.58 -14.71
N PRO A 200 -7.47 22.20 -15.10
CA PRO A 200 -6.25 22.10 -14.36
C PRO A 200 -6.22 23.21 -13.30
N TRP A 201 -6.23 22.79 -12.02
CA TRP A 201 -5.99 23.55 -10.77
C TRP A 201 -6.88 24.76 -10.43
#